data_AF-A0AA35X3I0-F1
#
_entry.id   AF-A0AA35X3I0-F1
#
_cell.length_a   1.000
_cell.length_b   1.000
_cell.length_c   1.000
_cell.angle_alpha   90.00
_cell.angle_beta   90.00
_cell.angle_gamma   90.00
#
_symmetry.space_group_name_H-M   'P 1'
#
loop_
_entity.id
_entity.type
_entity.pdbx_description
1 polymer ?
#
loop_
_entity_poly.entity_id
_entity_poly.type
_entity_poly.pdbx_seq_one_letter_code
_entity_poly.pdbx_strand_id
1 'polypeptide(L)'
;MCLQSGFDPLPEKELDALADLTLEPDMITCEDDREGKRAKMACGHAISPESLTMYCRSLLAAKKFIFLCPYVDPTDDTIRCNKEWSYIEVRRFAVLTDEEQKEFETKISENYLKKASGVQECPGCQTLCERVNPKDKRLICRICTKEKGRRFEFCWHCLHEWRDYGITKCGNVQCSNEDHRLRILREANEKYVVGVITPSCRACPRCGMLIEHIAECKHMLCCCGVEFCFICLKTKGDDGWQCGYFNTKCKSAARQVDIPGM
;
A
#
# COMPACT_ATOMS: atom_id res chain seq x y z
N MET A 1 -1.99 37.92 -31.02
CA MET A 1 -2.83 36.73 -30.82
C MET A 1 -2.32 36.03 -29.56
N CYS A 2 -2.93 36.33 -28.42
CA CYS A 2 -2.61 35.63 -27.17
C CYS A 2 -3.38 34.32 -27.15
N LEU A 3 -2.67 33.20 -27.09
CA LEU A 3 -3.26 31.87 -26.91
C LEU A 3 -3.81 31.79 -25.49
N GLN A 4 -5.14 31.79 -25.37
CA GLN A 4 -5.81 31.37 -24.14
C GLN A 4 -5.59 29.86 -24.00
N SER A 5 -4.69 29.47 -23.10
CA SER A 5 -4.61 28.10 -22.61
C SER A 5 -5.83 27.85 -21.73
N GLY A 6 -6.87 27.26 -22.31
CA GLY A 6 -7.97 26.67 -21.57
C GLY A 6 -7.43 25.52 -20.73
N PHE A 7 -7.25 25.77 -19.43
CA PHE A 7 -7.28 24.68 -18.45
C PHE A 7 -8.74 24.28 -18.35
N ASP A 8 -9.11 23.16 -18.99
CA ASP A 8 -10.37 22.51 -18.66
C ASP A 8 -10.33 22.18 -17.15
N PRO A 9 -11.31 22.62 -16.35
CA PRO A 9 -11.38 22.25 -14.95
C PRO A 9 -11.45 20.72 -14.87
N LEU A 10 -10.61 20.13 -14.01
CA LEU A 10 -10.76 18.72 -13.67
C LEU A 10 -12.20 18.51 -13.15
N PRO A 11 -12.89 17.44 -13.57
CA PRO A 11 -14.25 17.19 -13.11
C PRO A 11 -14.27 17.09 -11.58
N GLU A 12 -15.21 17.78 -10.94
CA GLU A 12 -15.36 17.79 -9.48
C GLU A 12 -15.58 16.37 -8.96
N LYS A 13 -14.84 16.00 -7.92
CA LYS A 13 -14.89 14.68 -7.30
C LYS A 13 -16.05 14.62 -6.31
N GLU A 14 -17.17 14.06 -6.75
CA GLU A 14 -18.34 13.88 -5.89
C GLU A 14 -18.26 12.60 -5.06
N LEU A 15 -18.33 12.75 -3.73
CA LEU A 15 -18.41 11.64 -2.78
C LEU A 15 -19.78 10.96 -2.84
N ASP A 16 -19.81 9.64 -2.61
CA ASP A 16 -21.07 8.90 -2.56
C ASP A 16 -21.97 9.33 -1.39
N ALA A 17 -23.29 9.11 -1.55
CA ALA A 17 -24.29 9.51 -0.54
C ALA A 17 -24.18 8.77 0.80
N LEU A 18 -23.31 7.74 0.89
CA LEU A 18 -23.04 6.95 2.09
C LEU A 18 -21.72 7.35 2.76
N ALA A 19 -21.04 8.38 2.27
CA ALA A 19 -19.84 8.92 2.90
C ALA A 19 -20.24 9.76 4.13
N ASP A 20 -19.60 9.50 5.27
CA ASP A 20 -19.74 10.39 6.43
C ASP A 20 -19.00 11.69 6.12
N LEU A 21 -19.78 12.75 5.91
CA LEU A 21 -19.24 14.08 5.61
C LEU A 21 -19.01 14.87 6.88
N THR A 22 -17.93 15.65 6.91
CA THR A 22 -17.57 16.50 8.04
C THR A 22 -17.17 17.90 7.60
N LEU A 23 -17.42 18.87 8.48
CA LEU A 23 -16.97 20.26 8.35
C LEU A 23 -15.63 20.49 9.06
N GLU A 24 -15.05 19.47 9.70
CA GLU A 24 -13.70 19.57 10.25
C GLU A 24 -12.69 19.98 9.16
N PRO A 25 -11.65 20.74 9.52
CA PRO A 25 -10.66 21.20 8.56
C PRO A 25 -9.91 20.02 7.92
N ASP A 26 -9.49 20.20 6.67
CA ASP A 26 -8.67 19.20 5.97
C ASP A 26 -7.38 18.96 6.77
N MET A 27 -7.11 17.71 7.12
CA MET A 27 -5.96 17.38 7.97
C MET A 27 -4.59 17.69 7.34
N ILE A 28 -4.51 17.95 6.03
CA ILE A 28 -3.29 18.27 5.30
C ILE A 28 -3.22 19.76 4.99
N THR A 29 -4.27 20.32 4.39
CA THR A 29 -4.25 21.73 3.96
C THR A 29 -4.65 22.69 5.08
N CYS A 30 -5.25 22.18 6.17
CA CYS A 30 -5.87 22.96 7.24
C CYS A 30 -6.94 23.93 6.73
N GLU A 31 -7.41 23.75 5.50
CA GLU A 31 -8.43 24.59 4.91
C GLU A 31 -9.77 24.29 5.59
N ASP A 32 -10.39 25.35 6.10
CA ASP A 32 -11.74 25.36 6.69
C ASP A 32 -12.72 25.97 5.68
N ASP A 33 -12.61 25.54 4.42
CA ASP A 33 -13.61 25.89 3.43
C ASP A 33 -14.97 25.32 3.88
N ARG A 34 -15.91 26.22 4.17
CA ARG A 34 -17.24 25.90 4.73
C ARG A 34 -18.18 25.32 3.67
N GLU A 35 -17.83 25.44 2.40
CA GLU A 35 -18.59 24.90 1.27
C GLU A 35 -18.04 23.53 0.80
N GLY A 36 -16.76 23.24 1.09
CA GLY A 36 -16.10 21.98 0.75
C GLY A 36 -16.46 20.82 1.70
N LYS A 37 -17.29 19.89 1.24
CA LYS A 37 -17.60 18.65 1.97
C LYS A 37 -16.38 17.72 1.98
N ARG A 38 -15.86 17.39 3.17
CA ARG A 38 -14.73 16.46 3.35
C ARG A 38 -15.21 15.09 3.78
N ALA A 39 -14.52 14.04 3.32
CA ALA A 39 -14.79 12.68 3.76
C ALA A 39 -14.17 12.46 5.14
N LYS A 40 -14.94 11.81 6.04
CA LYS A 40 -14.43 11.28 7.29
C LYS A 40 -13.92 9.87 7.04
N MET A 41 -12.60 9.70 7.13
CA MET A 41 -11.96 8.40 6.98
C MET A 41 -12.35 7.47 8.14
N ALA A 42 -12.14 6.15 8.01
CA ALA A 42 -12.42 5.19 9.08
C ALA A 42 -11.62 5.46 10.38
N CYS A 43 -10.52 6.21 10.28
CA CYS A 43 -9.75 6.68 11.43
C CYS A 43 -10.37 7.88 12.15
N GLY A 44 -11.47 8.43 11.65
CA GLY A 44 -12.19 9.57 12.20
C GLY A 44 -11.68 10.94 11.74
N HIS A 45 -10.61 11.01 10.95
CA HIS A 45 -10.02 12.27 10.50
C HIS A 45 -10.58 12.71 9.13
N ALA A 46 -10.72 14.02 8.97
CA ALA A 46 -11.27 14.68 7.80
C ALA A 46 -10.23 14.95 6.70
N ILE A 47 -10.56 14.65 5.46
CA ILE A 47 -9.73 14.99 4.30
C ILE A 47 -10.61 15.15 3.05
N SER A 48 -10.26 16.11 2.19
CA SER A 48 -10.91 16.26 0.88
C SER A 48 -10.48 15.15 -0.09
N PRO A 49 -11.33 14.77 -1.06
CA PRO A 49 -10.96 13.84 -2.12
C PRO A 49 -9.67 14.25 -2.87
N GLU A 50 -9.49 15.54 -3.11
CA GLU A 50 -8.34 16.15 -3.77
C GLU A 50 -7.06 15.98 -2.94
N SER A 51 -7.09 16.38 -1.67
CA SER A 51 -5.96 16.21 -0.75
C SER A 51 -5.58 14.74 -0.59
N LEU A 52 -6.58 13.85 -0.48
CA LEU A 52 -6.35 12.42 -0.37
C LEU A 52 -5.69 11.85 -1.64
N THR A 53 -6.18 12.26 -2.82
CA THR A 53 -5.59 11.88 -4.11
C THR A 53 -4.15 12.33 -4.22
N MET A 54 -3.88 13.62 -3.97
CA MET A 54 -2.53 14.19 -4.07
C MET A 54 -1.58 13.56 -3.06
N TYR A 55 -2.02 13.39 -1.82
CA TYR A 55 -1.22 12.75 -0.78
C TYR A 55 -0.87 11.31 -1.14
N CYS A 56 -1.85 10.50 -1.54
CA CYS A 56 -1.60 9.11 -1.94
C CYS A 56 -0.69 9.04 -3.18
N ARG A 57 -0.90 9.91 -4.18
CA ARG A 57 -0.02 10.02 -5.35
C ARG A 57 1.42 10.38 -4.94
N SER A 58 1.60 11.25 -3.95
CA SER A 58 2.91 11.59 -3.38
C SER A 58 3.57 10.39 -2.69
N LEU A 59 2.81 9.57 -1.97
CA LEU A 59 3.31 8.35 -1.34
C LEU A 59 3.76 7.32 -2.39
N LEU A 60 2.98 7.15 -3.45
CA LEU A 60 3.34 6.28 -4.58
C LEU A 60 4.56 6.79 -5.34
N ALA A 61 4.67 8.11 -5.53
CA ALA A 61 5.86 8.74 -6.09
C ALA A 61 7.08 8.50 -5.19
N ALA A 62 6.91 8.58 -3.87
CA ALA A 62 7.88 8.22 -2.84
C ALA A 62 8.06 6.69 -2.67
N LYS A 63 7.62 5.89 -3.65
CA LYS A 63 7.81 4.44 -3.75
C LYS A 63 7.20 3.63 -2.61
N LYS A 64 6.28 4.23 -1.86
CA LYS A 64 5.42 3.52 -0.92
C LYS A 64 4.27 2.89 -1.69
N PHE A 65 3.63 1.91 -1.08
CA PHE A 65 2.41 1.27 -1.61
C PHE A 65 1.39 1.04 -0.49
N ILE A 66 1.63 1.68 0.67
CA ILE A 66 0.81 1.60 1.86
C ILE A 66 0.48 3.03 2.28
N PHE A 67 -0.80 3.26 2.52
CA PHE A 67 -1.34 4.58 2.83
C PHE A 67 -1.62 4.64 4.32
N LEU A 68 -1.01 5.62 4.99
CA LEU A 68 -1.21 5.85 6.42
C LEU A 68 -1.81 7.24 6.60
N CYS A 69 -2.72 7.36 7.56
CA CYS A 69 -3.29 8.64 7.94
C CYS A 69 -2.17 9.60 8.38
N PRO A 70 -2.02 10.77 7.71
CA PRO A 70 -0.96 11.73 8.01
C PRO A 70 -1.26 12.61 9.23
N TYR A 71 -2.45 12.48 9.84
CA TYR A 71 -2.89 13.34 10.94
C TYR A 71 -1.88 13.39 12.08
N VAL A 72 -1.57 14.62 12.49
CA VAL A 72 -0.78 14.99 13.67
C VAL A 72 -1.67 15.87 14.55
N ASP A 73 -1.65 15.63 15.86
CA ASP A 73 -2.45 16.43 16.79
C ASP A 73 -1.98 17.90 16.78
N PRO A 74 -2.91 18.88 16.68
CA PRO A 74 -2.57 20.30 16.65
C PRO A 74 -1.92 20.81 17.94
N THR A 75 -2.11 20.11 19.05
CA THR A 75 -1.64 20.50 20.39
C THR A 75 -0.37 19.76 20.81
N ASP A 76 -0.09 18.59 20.21
CA ASP A 76 1.10 17.78 20.48
C ASP A 76 1.60 17.06 19.22
N ASP A 77 2.73 17.52 18.68
CA ASP A 77 3.32 17.02 17.43
C ASP A 77 3.86 15.57 17.52
N THR A 78 3.92 15.01 18.72
CA THR A 78 4.30 13.61 18.98
C THR A 78 3.13 12.65 18.78
N ILE A 79 1.89 13.14 18.86
CA ILE A 79 0.68 12.33 18.71
C ILE A 79 0.31 12.25 17.23
N ARG A 80 0.37 11.04 16.67
CA ARG A 80 0.06 10.76 15.27
C ARG A 80 -0.94 9.63 15.14
N CYS A 81 -1.88 9.76 14.20
CA CYS A 81 -2.86 8.70 13.96
C CYS A 81 -2.22 7.43 13.40
N ASN A 82 -1.49 7.54 12.28
CA ASN A 82 -0.85 6.41 11.58
C ASN A 82 -1.79 5.22 11.25
N LYS A 83 -3.12 5.41 11.32
CA LYS A 83 -4.07 4.37 10.92
C LYS A 83 -3.89 4.11 9.43
N GLU A 84 -3.77 2.84 9.08
CA GLU A 84 -3.64 2.42 7.69
C GLU A 84 -4.98 2.50 6.98
N TRP A 85 -4.95 3.05 5.77
CA TRP A 85 -6.09 3.12 4.85
C TRP A 85 -5.97 2.03 3.80
N SER A 86 -7.04 1.29 3.55
CA SER A 86 -7.07 0.31 2.47
C SER A 86 -7.13 1.00 1.11
N TYR A 87 -6.65 0.35 0.05
CA TYR A 87 -6.75 0.94 -1.29
C TYR A 87 -8.22 1.10 -1.74
N ILE A 88 -9.13 0.25 -1.27
CA ILE A 88 -10.58 0.43 -1.50
C ILE A 88 -11.09 1.70 -0.83
N GLU A 89 -10.69 1.93 0.42
CA GLU A 89 -11.06 3.14 1.16
C GLU A 89 -10.53 4.40 0.45
N VAL A 90 -9.26 4.36 0.02
CA VAL A 90 -8.64 5.44 -0.77
C VAL A 90 -9.38 5.64 -2.08
N ARG A 91 -9.66 4.60 -2.85
CA ARG A 91 -10.38 4.71 -4.14
C ARG A 91 -11.76 5.33 -3.97
N ARG A 92 -12.49 4.91 -2.93
CA ARG A 92 -13.83 5.38 -2.62
C ARG A 92 -13.84 6.85 -2.21
N PHE A 93 -13.02 7.24 -1.22
CA PHE A 93 -13.04 8.60 -0.67
C PHE A 93 -12.23 9.60 -1.48
N ALA A 94 -11.26 9.14 -2.28
CA ALA A 94 -10.54 10.00 -3.22
C ALA A 94 -11.26 10.11 -4.57
N VAL A 95 -12.39 9.41 -4.75
CA VAL A 95 -13.20 9.39 -5.98
C VAL A 95 -12.29 9.27 -7.22
N LEU A 96 -11.41 8.25 -7.21
CA LEU A 96 -10.40 8.11 -8.26
C LEU A 96 -11.05 7.78 -9.60
N THR A 97 -10.70 8.51 -10.66
CA THR A 97 -11.13 8.17 -12.03
C THR A 97 -10.51 6.83 -12.46
N ASP A 98 -11.01 6.22 -13.53
CA ASP A 98 -10.46 4.96 -14.02
C ASP A 98 -8.98 5.10 -14.46
N GLU A 99 -8.60 6.25 -15.02
CA GLU A 99 -7.20 6.57 -15.32
C GLU A 99 -6.34 6.67 -14.06
N GLU A 100 -6.83 7.34 -13.02
CA GLU A 100 -6.12 7.47 -11.74
C GLU A 100 -6.02 6.13 -11.01
N GLN A 101 -7.07 5.31 -11.06
CA GLN A 101 -7.03 3.95 -10.53
C GLN A 101 -5.95 3.14 -11.23
N LYS A 102 -5.92 3.15 -12.58
CA LYS A 102 -4.90 2.46 -13.35
C LYS A 102 -3.48 2.96 -13.04
N GLU A 103 -3.30 4.29 -12.90
CA GLU A 103 -2.03 4.89 -12.49
C GLU A 103 -1.61 4.38 -11.10
N PHE A 104 -2.53 4.41 -10.14
CA PHE A 104 -2.27 3.99 -8.76
C PHE A 104 -1.95 2.51 -8.69
N GLU A 105 -2.78 1.65 -9.29
CA GLU A 105 -2.58 0.20 -9.33
C GLU A 105 -1.25 -0.17 -9.98
N THR A 106 -0.87 0.49 -11.08
CA THR A 106 0.42 0.29 -11.75
C THR A 106 1.57 0.67 -10.82
N LYS A 107 1.54 1.86 -10.20
CA LYS A 107 2.60 2.30 -9.28
C LYS A 107 2.66 1.47 -8.01
N ILE A 108 1.52 1.06 -7.45
CA ILE A 108 1.43 0.13 -6.34
C ILE A 108 2.14 -1.18 -6.73
N SER A 109 1.81 -1.74 -7.89
CA SER A 109 2.41 -2.98 -8.42
C SER A 109 3.91 -2.82 -8.69
N GLU A 110 4.37 -1.72 -9.28
CA GLU A 110 5.80 -1.48 -9.53
C GLU A 110 6.59 -1.32 -8.23
N ASN A 111 6.11 -0.47 -7.32
CA ASN A 111 6.72 -0.26 -6.00
C ASN A 111 6.75 -1.56 -5.21
N TYR A 112 5.70 -2.37 -5.36
CA TYR A 112 5.60 -3.71 -4.82
C TYR A 112 6.64 -4.65 -5.44
N LEU A 113 6.73 -4.75 -6.76
CA LEU A 113 7.61 -5.67 -7.48
C LEU A 113 9.08 -5.36 -7.24
N LYS A 114 9.46 -4.07 -7.22
CA LYS A 114 10.81 -3.65 -6.84
C LYS A 114 11.19 -4.22 -5.47
N LYS A 115 10.28 -4.10 -4.50
CA LYS A 115 10.46 -4.65 -3.15
C LYS A 115 10.49 -6.19 -3.15
N ALA A 116 9.66 -6.84 -3.95
CA ALA A 116 9.64 -8.31 -4.07
C ALA A 116 10.91 -8.89 -4.71
N SER A 117 11.56 -8.15 -5.62
CA SER A 117 12.85 -8.53 -6.23
C SER A 117 14.06 -8.38 -5.29
N GLY A 118 13.83 -8.07 -4.01
CA GLY A 118 14.93 -7.83 -3.06
C GLY A 118 15.66 -6.50 -3.28
N VAL A 119 15.12 -5.62 -4.12
CA VAL A 119 15.73 -4.33 -4.46
C VAL A 119 15.00 -3.20 -3.72
N GLN A 120 15.75 -2.21 -3.24
CA GLN A 120 15.19 -1.03 -2.59
C GLN A 120 15.99 0.22 -2.93
N GLU A 121 15.30 1.34 -3.11
CA GLU A 121 15.96 2.61 -3.36
C GLU A 121 16.58 3.14 -2.07
N CYS A 122 17.83 3.60 -2.16
CA CYS A 122 18.50 4.24 -1.04
C CYS A 122 17.76 5.53 -0.65
N PRO A 123 17.41 5.74 0.63
CA PRO A 123 16.72 6.96 1.05
C PRO A 123 17.60 8.23 0.92
N GLY A 124 18.92 8.06 0.76
CA GLY A 124 19.85 9.18 0.57
C GLY A 124 20.03 9.60 -0.89
N CYS A 125 20.22 8.66 -1.81
CA CYS A 125 20.60 8.96 -3.21
C CYS A 125 19.67 8.34 -4.26
N GLN A 126 18.58 7.68 -3.83
CA GLN A 126 17.58 7.01 -4.68
C GLN A 126 18.11 5.89 -5.57
N THR A 127 19.41 5.56 -5.51
CA THR A 127 19.96 4.42 -6.24
C THR A 127 19.43 3.10 -5.69
N LEU A 128 19.12 2.18 -6.60
CA LEU A 128 18.71 0.82 -6.29
C LEU A 128 19.84 0.08 -5.54
N CYS A 129 19.47 -0.47 -4.38
CA CYS A 129 20.30 -1.28 -3.52
C CYS A 129 19.65 -2.66 -3.40
N GLU A 130 20.43 -3.71 -3.68
CA GLU A 130 19.95 -5.08 -3.60
C GLU A 130 20.25 -5.68 -2.23
N ARG A 131 19.31 -6.45 -1.70
CA ARG A 131 19.53 -7.29 -0.53
C ARG A 131 20.31 -8.53 -0.93
N VAL A 132 21.41 -8.78 -0.23
CA VAL A 132 22.21 -10.00 -0.41
C VAL A 132 21.45 -11.22 0.08
N ASN A 133 20.77 -11.10 1.23
CA ASN A 133 19.85 -12.10 1.74
C ASN A 133 18.44 -11.48 1.84
N PRO A 134 17.39 -12.12 1.29
CA PRO A 134 16.01 -11.67 1.45
C PRO A 134 15.58 -11.39 2.89
N LYS A 135 16.18 -12.12 3.85
CA LYS A 135 15.91 -11.97 5.29
C LYS A 135 16.60 -10.78 5.93
N ASP A 136 17.59 -10.20 5.25
CA ASP A 136 18.30 -9.05 5.77
C ASP A 136 17.38 -7.83 5.78
N LYS A 137 17.30 -7.20 6.95
CA LYS A 137 16.58 -5.94 7.13
C LYS A 137 17.49 -4.74 6.94
N ARG A 138 18.81 -4.94 6.89
CA ARG A 138 19.82 -3.90 6.79
C ARG A 138 20.41 -3.90 5.39
N LEU A 139 20.35 -2.75 4.72
CA LEU A 139 20.91 -2.56 3.39
C LEU A 139 22.04 -1.56 3.46
N ILE A 140 23.02 -1.74 2.58
CA ILE A 140 24.16 -0.84 2.46
C ILE A 140 24.07 -0.14 1.11
N CYS A 141 24.00 1.19 1.13
CA CYS A 141 24.16 1.95 -0.11
C CYS A 141 25.64 2.21 -0.37
N ARG A 142 26.20 1.62 -1.43
CA ARG A 142 27.61 1.80 -1.78
C ARG A 142 27.92 3.23 -2.23
N ILE A 143 26.98 3.90 -2.89
CA ILE A 143 27.14 5.29 -3.35
C ILE A 143 27.16 6.25 -2.17
N CYS A 144 26.13 6.24 -1.31
CA CYS A 144 26.15 7.08 -0.10
C CYS A 144 27.31 6.75 0.84
N THR A 145 27.77 5.49 0.88
CA THR A 145 28.95 5.11 1.66
C THR A 145 30.22 5.80 1.15
N LYS A 146 30.38 5.88 -0.17
CA LYS A 146 31.50 6.58 -0.82
C LYS A 146 31.41 8.10 -0.61
N GLU A 147 30.25 8.69 -0.89
CA GLU A 147 30.03 10.15 -0.81
C GLU A 147 30.17 10.69 0.61
N LYS A 148 29.67 9.96 1.62
CA LYS A 148 29.72 10.41 3.03
C LYS A 148 31.05 10.07 3.72
N GLY A 149 31.93 9.30 3.09
CA GLY A 149 33.15 8.78 3.73
C GLY A 149 32.90 7.83 4.93
N ARG A 150 31.65 7.41 5.15
CA ARG A 150 31.26 6.49 6.23
C ARG A 150 30.24 5.49 5.72
N ARG A 151 30.22 4.29 6.29
CA ARG A 151 29.22 3.26 5.96
C ARG A 151 27.81 3.83 6.13
N PHE A 152 27.04 3.82 5.05
CA PHE A 152 25.64 4.25 5.05
C PHE A 152 24.74 3.03 4.94
N GLU A 153 23.97 2.80 6.00
CA GLU A 153 23.08 1.66 6.13
C GLU A 153 21.65 2.13 6.42
N PHE A 154 20.67 1.41 5.91
CA PHE A 154 19.27 1.76 6.13
C PHE A 154 18.41 0.51 6.30
N CYS A 155 17.26 0.72 6.94
CA CYS A 155 16.30 -0.34 7.20
C CYS A 155 15.42 -0.61 5.98
N TRP A 156 15.26 -1.87 5.63
CA TRP A 156 14.38 -2.34 4.56
C TRP A 156 12.91 -1.98 4.76
N HIS A 157 12.43 -1.99 6.02
CA HIS A 157 11.02 -1.79 6.31
C HIS A 157 10.64 -0.32 6.40
N CYS A 158 11.37 0.46 7.22
CA CYS A 158 11.04 1.88 7.44
C CYS A 158 11.77 2.84 6.51
N LEU A 159 12.77 2.38 5.73
CA LEU A 159 13.57 3.22 4.82
C LEU A 159 14.28 4.40 5.50
N HIS A 160 14.59 4.28 6.78
CA HIS A 160 15.41 5.24 7.53
C HIS A 160 16.81 4.69 7.78
N GLU A 161 17.76 5.58 8.04
CA GLU A 161 19.12 5.22 8.43
C GLU A 161 19.10 4.26 9.62
N TRP A 162 20.00 3.27 9.58
CA TRP A 162 20.14 2.27 10.62
C TRP A 162 20.80 2.91 11.85
N ARG A 163 20.12 2.89 13.00
CA ARG A 163 20.56 3.60 14.23
C ARG A 163 21.17 2.68 15.29
N ASP A 164 20.93 1.38 15.19
CA ASP A 164 21.36 0.39 16.17
C ASP A 164 22.67 -0.30 15.73
N TYR A 165 23.44 -0.84 16.67
CA TYR A 165 24.60 -1.69 16.38
C TYR A 165 24.18 -3.12 15.99
N GLY A 166 22.96 -3.53 16.33
CA GLY A 166 22.40 -4.83 15.96
C GLY A 166 22.20 -5.02 14.45
N ILE A 167 21.94 -6.27 14.04
CA ILE A 167 21.68 -6.65 12.64
C ILE A 167 20.19 -6.98 12.37
N THR A 168 19.39 -7.16 13.42
CA THR A 168 18.00 -7.64 13.33
C THR A 168 16.95 -6.56 13.59
N LYS A 169 17.34 -5.46 14.24
CA LYS A 169 16.48 -4.32 14.56
C LYS A 169 17.21 -3.03 14.22
N CYS A 170 16.53 -2.10 13.58
CA CYS A 170 17.17 -0.87 13.08
C CYS A 170 17.28 0.27 14.09
N GLY A 171 16.70 0.13 15.29
CA GLY A 171 16.71 1.16 16.34
C GLY A 171 15.81 2.38 16.07
N ASN A 172 15.06 2.40 14.96
CA ASN A 172 14.11 3.48 14.68
C ASN A 172 12.82 3.25 15.47
N VAL A 173 12.41 4.23 16.29
CA VAL A 173 11.24 4.16 17.20
C VAL A 173 9.96 3.77 16.47
N GLN A 174 9.77 4.26 15.25
CA GLN A 174 8.58 4.03 14.43
C GLN A 174 8.66 2.75 13.57
N CYS A 175 9.74 1.97 13.67
CA CYS A 175 9.88 0.75 12.86
C CYS A 175 9.31 -0.46 13.60
N SER A 176 8.23 -1.03 13.07
CA SER A 176 7.65 -2.30 13.56
C SER A 176 8.61 -3.50 13.46
N ASN A 177 9.73 -3.36 12.74
CA ASN A 177 10.67 -4.44 12.40
C ASN A 177 10.03 -5.66 11.73
N GLU A 178 8.80 -5.51 11.24
CA GLU A 178 8.03 -6.51 10.52
C GLU A 178 7.77 -6.03 9.09
N ASP A 179 7.69 -6.97 8.14
CA ASP A 179 7.16 -6.65 6.84
C ASP A 179 5.68 -6.28 6.98
N HIS A 180 5.37 -5.04 6.62
CA HIS A 180 4.02 -4.49 6.71
C HIS A 180 2.96 -5.37 6.01
N ARG A 181 3.36 -6.14 4.99
CA ARG A 181 2.48 -7.09 4.30
C ARG A 181 1.96 -8.19 5.23
N LEU A 182 2.80 -8.69 6.15
CA LEU A 182 2.38 -9.70 7.13
C LEU A 182 1.35 -9.15 8.11
N ARG A 183 1.48 -7.88 8.49
CA ARG A 183 0.47 -7.19 9.31
C ARG A 183 -0.87 -7.12 8.59
N ILE A 184 -0.88 -6.68 7.32
CA ILE A 184 -2.09 -6.62 6.49
C ILE A 184 -2.76 -8.00 6.38
N LEU A 185 -1.99 -9.05 6.10
CA LEU A 185 -2.52 -10.42 6.00
C LEU A 185 -3.11 -10.92 7.33
N ARG A 186 -2.50 -10.55 8.45
CA ARG A 186 -2.94 -10.91 9.79
C ARG A 186 -4.23 -10.18 10.17
N GLU A 187 -4.33 -8.89 9.86
CA GLU A 187 -5.42 -8.00 10.26
C GLU A 187 -6.57 -7.92 9.22
N ALA A 188 -6.40 -8.47 8.01
CA ALA A 188 -7.43 -8.43 6.97
C ALA A 188 -8.79 -8.95 7.47
N ASN A 189 -9.86 -8.21 7.22
CA ASN A 189 -11.21 -8.61 7.60
C ASN A 189 -11.64 -9.91 6.91
N GLU A 190 -12.64 -10.59 7.47
CA GLU A 190 -13.24 -11.74 6.81
C GLU A 190 -14.26 -11.30 5.75
N LYS A 191 -14.30 -12.02 4.62
CA LYS A 191 -15.24 -11.80 3.52
C LYS A 191 -15.75 -13.14 3.01
N TYR A 192 -16.97 -13.13 2.47
CA TYR A 192 -17.55 -14.26 1.77
C TYR A 192 -17.15 -14.25 0.30
N VAL A 193 -16.49 -15.31 -0.15
CA VAL A 193 -16.15 -15.53 -1.55
C VAL A 193 -16.65 -16.92 -1.93
N VAL A 194 -17.56 -16.99 -2.92
CA VAL A 194 -18.18 -18.25 -3.35
C VAL A 194 -18.83 -19.00 -2.16
N GLY A 195 -19.42 -18.27 -1.21
CA GLY A 195 -20.04 -18.85 -0.01
C GLY A 195 -19.05 -19.52 0.96
N VAL A 196 -17.77 -19.13 0.92
CA VAL A 196 -16.72 -19.53 1.86
C VAL A 196 -16.15 -18.28 2.54
N ILE A 197 -15.96 -18.35 3.86
CA ILE A 197 -15.31 -17.29 4.64
C ILE A 197 -13.80 -17.35 4.40
N THR A 198 -13.22 -16.22 3.99
CA THR A 198 -11.79 -16.06 3.70
C THR A 198 -11.34 -14.64 4.05
N PRO A 199 -10.06 -14.40 4.39
CA PRO A 199 -9.54 -13.04 4.50
C PRO A 199 -9.82 -12.23 3.23
N SER A 200 -10.17 -10.96 3.37
CA SER A 200 -10.46 -10.02 2.29
C SER A 200 -9.22 -9.69 1.45
N CYS A 201 -8.04 -9.84 2.05
CA CYS A 201 -6.74 -9.66 1.42
C CYS A 201 -5.86 -10.90 1.60
N ARG A 202 -5.15 -11.28 0.55
CA ARG A 202 -4.18 -12.38 0.53
C ARG A 202 -2.94 -12.01 -0.26
N ALA A 203 -1.83 -12.71 -0.04
CA ALA A 203 -0.61 -12.53 -0.82
C ALA A 203 -0.52 -13.58 -1.92
N CYS A 204 -0.05 -13.17 -3.10
CA CYS A 204 0.27 -14.06 -4.19
C CYS A 204 1.26 -15.15 -3.71
N PRO A 205 0.97 -16.44 -3.93
CA PRO A 205 1.82 -17.54 -3.44
C PRO A 205 3.17 -17.61 -4.16
N ARG A 206 3.38 -16.88 -5.27
CA ARG A 206 4.64 -16.85 -6.02
C ARG A 206 5.51 -15.63 -5.69
N CYS A 207 4.95 -14.42 -5.75
CA CYS A 207 5.72 -13.19 -5.57
C CYS A 207 5.40 -12.44 -4.29
N GLY A 208 4.41 -12.89 -3.51
CA GLY A 208 3.96 -12.26 -2.27
C GLY A 208 3.03 -11.05 -2.43
N MET A 209 2.58 -10.72 -3.66
CA MET A 209 1.78 -9.52 -3.93
C MET A 209 0.49 -9.52 -3.16
N LEU A 210 0.25 -8.47 -2.37
CA LEU A 210 -1.03 -8.29 -1.69
C LEU A 210 -2.11 -8.07 -2.74
N ILE A 211 -3.14 -8.89 -2.67
CA ILE A 211 -4.26 -8.95 -3.58
C ILE A 211 -5.49 -8.89 -2.68
N GLU A 212 -6.32 -7.89 -2.92
CA GLU A 212 -7.63 -7.78 -2.31
C GLU A 212 -8.67 -8.37 -3.26
N HIS A 213 -9.61 -9.14 -2.72
CA HIS A 213 -10.67 -9.74 -3.53
C HIS A 213 -11.80 -8.75 -3.76
N ILE A 214 -11.92 -8.24 -4.99
CA ILE A 214 -12.93 -7.25 -5.35
C ILE A 214 -14.24 -7.92 -5.77
N ALA A 215 -14.22 -8.81 -6.78
CA ALA A 215 -15.45 -9.42 -7.31
C ALA A 215 -15.33 -10.91 -7.69
N GLU A 216 -16.44 -11.63 -7.46
CA GLU A 216 -16.98 -12.92 -7.93
C GLU A 216 -16.05 -14.10 -8.24
N CYS A 217 -14.95 -13.91 -8.95
CA CYS A 217 -14.07 -15.01 -9.33
C CYS A 217 -13.08 -15.32 -8.20
N LYS A 218 -13.00 -16.59 -7.78
CA LYS A 218 -11.95 -17.02 -6.85
C LYS A 218 -10.60 -17.27 -7.55
N HIS A 219 -10.53 -17.27 -8.87
CA HIS A 219 -9.32 -17.52 -9.63
C HIS A 219 -8.70 -16.19 -10.06
N MET A 220 -7.50 -15.91 -9.57
CA MET A 220 -6.81 -14.63 -9.74
C MET A 220 -5.62 -14.80 -10.69
N LEU A 221 -5.37 -13.80 -11.52
CA LEU A 221 -4.13 -13.64 -12.26
C LEU A 221 -3.30 -12.53 -11.60
N CYS A 222 -2.13 -12.88 -11.07
CA CYS A 222 -1.19 -11.91 -10.53
C CYS A 222 -0.40 -11.25 -11.68
N CYS A 223 0.04 -9.99 -11.50
CA CYS A 223 0.94 -9.31 -12.45
C CYS A 223 2.27 -10.05 -12.70
N CYS A 224 2.71 -10.93 -11.78
CA CYS A 224 3.87 -11.79 -12.00
C CYS A 224 3.60 -12.99 -12.92
N GLY A 225 2.39 -13.09 -13.48
CA GLY A 225 1.97 -14.14 -14.41
C GLY A 225 1.45 -15.42 -13.75
N VAL A 226 1.48 -15.53 -12.41
CA VAL A 226 0.90 -16.71 -11.74
C VAL A 226 -0.62 -16.62 -11.65
N GLU A 227 -1.27 -17.70 -12.06
CA GLU A 227 -2.70 -17.94 -11.79
C GLU A 227 -2.84 -18.74 -10.50
N PHE A 228 -3.67 -18.28 -9.56
CA PHE A 228 -3.90 -18.97 -8.29
C PHE A 228 -5.31 -18.74 -7.73
N CYS A 229 -5.76 -19.63 -6.86
CA CYS A 229 -7.05 -19.48 -6.20
C CYS A 229 -6.94 -18.58 -4.97
N PHE A 230 -7.74 -17.53 -4.90
CA PHE A 230 -7.83 -16.61 -3.77
C PHE A 230 -8.28 -17.32 -2.47
N ILE A 231 -9.13 -18.34 -2.53
CA ILE A 231 -9.63 -18.99 -1.31
C ILE A 231 -8.58 -19.97 -0.75
N CYS A 232 -8.05 -20.86 -1.59
CA CYS A 232 -7.19 -21.96 -1.13
C CYS A 232 -5.70 -21.77 -1.41
N LEU A 233 -5.30 -20.67 -2.06
CA LEU A 233 -3.93 -20.31 -2.42
C LEU A 233 -3.18 -21.29 -3.34
N LYS A 234 -3.86 -22.31 -3.87
CA LYS A 234 -3.28 -23.24 -4.84
C LYS A 234 -3.10 -22.55 -6.19
N THR A 235 -1.92 -22.72 -6.78
CA THR A 235 -1.61 -22.27 -8.14
C THR A 235 -2.24 -23.19 -9.18
N LYS A 236 -2.58 -22.65 -10.35
CA LYS A 236 -2.96 -23.45 -11.51
C LYS A 236 -1.74 -24.23 -12.00
N GLY A 237 -1.89 -25.55 -12.16
CA GLY A 237 -0.87 -26.40 -12.76
C GLY A 237 -1.15 -26.65 -14.24
N ASP A 238 -0.34 -27.49 -14.88
CA ASP A 238 -0.52 -27.87 -16.28
C ASP A 238 -1.83 -28.63 -16.50
N ASP A 239 -2.26 -29.41 -15.51
CA ASP A 239 -3.55 -30.12 -15.49
C ASP A 239 -4.75 -29.20 -15.13
N GLY A 240 -4.51 -27.90 -14.98
CA GLY A 240 -5.53 -26.89 -14.68
C GLY A 240 -5.77 -26.62 -13.18
N TRP A 241 -7.02 -26.30 -12.84
CA TRP A 241 -7.41 -25.82 -11.50
C TRP A 241 -7.66 -26.98 -10.52
N GLN A 242 -6.82 -27.08 -9.50
CA GLN A 242 -6.90 -28.12 -8.46
C GLN A 242 -8.07 -27.94 -7.46
N CYS A 243 -8.89 -26.91 -7.63
CA CYS A 243 -9.96 -26.55 -6.69
C CYS A 243 -11.33 -26.42 -7.36
N GLY A 244 -11.50 -27.04 -8.53
CA GLY A 244 -12.73 -26.96 -9.34
C GLY A 244 -12.83 -25.66 -10.13
N TYR A 245 -14.05 -25.30 -10.51
CA TYR A 245 -14.33 -24.12 -11.33
C TYR A 245 -14.35 -22.83 -10.50
N PHE A 246 -14.38 -21.69 -11.19
CA PHE A 246 -14.32 -20.34 -10.60
C PHE A 246 -15.41 -20.05 -9.55
N ASN A 247 -16.54 -20.76 -9.59
CA ASN A 247 -17.69 -20.62 -8.68
C ASN A 247 -17.91 -21.85 -7.78
N THR A 248 -16.97 -22.79 -7.72
CA THR A 248 -17.06 -23.97 -6.83
C THR A 248 -16.48 -23.66 -5.46
N LYS A 249 -17.09 -24.14 -4.38
CA LYS A 249 -16.52 -24.01 -3.02
C LYS A 249 -15.20 -24.77 -2.91
N CYS A 250 -14.24 -24.21 -2.17
CA CYS A 250 -13.03 -24.93 -1.76
C CYS A 250 -12.63 -24.56 -0.33
N LYS A 251 -11.76 -25.37 0.29
CA LYS A 251 -11.30 -25.12 1.66
C LYS A 251 -10.45 -23.84 1.70
N SER A 252 -10.85 -22.90 2.54
CA SER A 252 -10.09 -21.67 2.79
C SER A 252 -8.73 -22.00 3.39
N ALA A 253 -7.66 -21.43 2.81
CA ALA A 253 -6.32 -21.55 3.35
C ALA A 253 -6.17 -20.67 4.60
N ALA A 254 -5.29 -21.07 5.51
CA ALA A 254 -4.93 -20.25 6.67
C ALA A 254 -4.38 -18.87 6.22
N ARG A 255 -4.38 -17.91 7.14
CA ARG A 255 -3.70 -16.63 6.93
C ARG A 255 -2.22 -16.87 6.69
N GLN A 256 -1.67 -16.19 5.69
CA GLN A 256 -0.25 -16.32 5.35
C GLN A 256 0.58 -15.64 6.43
N VAL A 257 1.47 -16.42 7.05
CA VAL A 257 2.43 -15.95 8.06
C VAL A 257 3.83 -15.75 7.50
N ASP A 258 4.01 -16.10 6.22
CA ASP A 258 5.22 -15.91 5.45
C ASP A 258 4.83 -15.61 3.99
N ILE A 259 5.70 -14.89 3.28
CA ILE A 259 5.48 -14.46 1.90
C ILE A 259 6.75 -14.64 1.07
N PRO A 260 6.65 -15.08 -0.19
CA PRO A 260 7.81 -15.16 -1.08
C PRO A 260 8.58 -13.83 -1.16
N GLY A 261 9.91 -13.91 -1.14
CA GLY A 261 10.79 -12.73 -1.12
C GLY A 261 11.04 -12.14 0.28
N MET A 262 10.67 -12.86 1.34
CA MET A 262 11.16 -12.65 2.71
C MET A 262 12.50 -13.33 2.98
#